data_AF-A0A3D0K2W4-F1
#
_entry.id   AF-A0A3D0K2W4-F1
#
_cell.length_a   1.000
_cell.length_b   1.000
_cell.length_c   1.000
_cell.angle_alpha   90.00
_cell.angle_beta   90.00
_cell.angle_gamma   90.00
#
_symmetry.space_group_name_H-M   'P 1'
#
loop_
_entity.id
_entity.type
_entity.pdbx_description
1 polymer ?
#
loop_
_entity_poly.entity_id
_entity_poly.type
_entity_poly.pdbx_seq_one_letter_code
_entity_poly.pdbx_strand_id
1 'polypeptide(L)'
;MTRLHFTGLLLATLLTGGCYSPQGGLMPSSKGALTYYSTAEEPKTVMLLDMRNGENIFEMKIPVGRQLVMQFYADQGDDEVYTPDLMKYEIMDLGTSYGSLDNSMTVPDAYSRRIDVFMRPGERYEPAEPNRPLRTDELADRPEGWTPAGGKDDYRPDPVTTYDD
;
A
#
# COMPACT_ATOMS: atom_id res chain seq x y z
N MET A 1 -32.89 -56.57 15.84
CA MET A 1 -32.06 -55.59 16.58
C MET A 1 -31.37 -54.70 15.54
N THR A 2 -31.95 -53.54 15.27
CA THR A 2 -31.48 -52.57 14.28
C THR A 2 -30.41 -51.69 14.90
N ARG A 3 -29.22 -51.59 14.29
CA ARG A 3 -28.26 -50.52 14.61
C ARG A 3 -27.87 -49.77 13.34
N LEU A 4 -28.18 -48.48 13.43
CA LEU A 4 -28.20 -47.40 12.47
C LEU A 4 -26.78 -47.04 12.00
N HIS A 5 -26.62 -46.80 10.70
CA HIS A 5 -25.41 -46.25 10.10
C HIS A 5 -25.19 -44.80 10.53
N PHE A 6 -24.03 -44.46 11.08
CA PHE A 6 -23.60 -43.08 11.29
C PHE A 6 -22.64 -42.66 10.17
N THR A 7 -23.24 -42.12 9.12
CA THR A 7 -22.61 -41.36 8.05
C THR A 7 -22.09 -40.02 8.58
N GLY A 8 -20.79 -39.77 8.34
CA GLY A 8 -20.18 -38.52 7.89
C GLY A 8 -20.50 -37.20 8.60
N LEU A 9 -19.48 -36.59 9.21
CA LEU A 9 -19.39 -35.14 9.30
C LEU A 9 -17.94 -34.70 9.01
N LEU A 10 -17.71 -34.28 7.76
CA LEU A 10 -16.48 -33.65 7.32
C LEU A 10 -16.59 -32.16 7.70
N LEU A 11 -15.96 -31.78 8.82
CA LEU A 11 -15.97 -30.40 9.30
C LEU A 11 -14.88 -29.61 8.56
N ALA A 12 -15.27 -28.93 7.48
CA ALA A 12 -14.43 -27.97 6.79
C ALA A 12 -14.28 -26.72 7.66
N THR A 13 -13.14 -26.59 8.34
CA THR A 13 -12.72 -25.36 9.01
C THR A 13 -12.44 -24.29 7.96
N LEU A 14 -13.43 -23.44 7.68
CA LEU A 14 -13.20 -22.18 6.97
C LEU A 14 -12.28 -21.31 7.82
N LEU A 15 -11.11 -21.00 7.26
CA LEU A 15 -10.22 -19.95 7.71
C LEU A 15 -11.02 -18.64 7.78
N THR A 16 -11.34 -18.20 9.00
CA THR A 16 -11.93 -16.90 9.28
C THR A 16 -10.86 -15.81 9.11
N GLY A 17 -10.43 -15.57 7.88
CA GLY A 17 -9.80 -14.31 7.51
C GLY A 17 -10.91 -13.26 7.50
N GLY A 18 -10.91 -12.35 8.47
CA GLY A 18 -11.90 -11.27 8.53
C GLY A 18 -11.74 -10.38 7.31
N CYS A 19 -12.65 -10.53 6.33
CA CYS A 19 -12.70 -9.65 5.16
C CYS A 19 -13.13 -8.26 5.61
N TYR A 20 -12.28 -7.26 5.42
CA TYR A 20 -12.70 -5.87 5.49
C TYR A 20 -13.18 -5.41 4.10
N SER A 21 -14.05 -4.39 4.06
CA SER A 21 -14.41 -3.68 2.83
C SER A 21 -14.05 -2.19 2.96
N PRO A 22 -13.32 -1.59 2.00
CA PRO A 22 -13.05 -0.17 2.00
C PRO A 22 -14.36 0.60 1.96
N GLN A 23 -14.54 1.54 2.87
CA GLN A 23 -15.75 2.35 2.94
C GLN A 23 -15.45 3.77 2.46
N GLY A 24 -15.89 4.10 1.22
CA GLY A 24 -15.65 5.39 0.57
C GLY A 24 -16.73 5.78 -0.45
N GLY A 25 -18.00 5.52 -0.13
CA GLY A 25 -19.15 5.77 -1.01
C GLY A 25 -20.25 6.64 -0.37
N LEU A 26 -21.40 6.77 -1.05
CA LEU A 26 -22.49 7.71 -0.71
C LEU A 26 -23.18 7.46 0.65
N MET A 27 -22.90 6.32 1.30
CA MET A 27 -23.32 5.98 2.66
C MET A 27 -22.15 5.37 3.43
N PRO A 28 -21.20 6.19 3.91
CA PRO A 28 -20.12 5.69 4.76
C PRO A 28 -20.70 5.35 6.13
N SER A 29 -20.69 4.07 6.50
CA SER A 29 -20.92 3.66 7.88
C SER A 29 -19.73 4.12 8.71
N SER A 30 -20.00 4.75 9.86
CA SER A 30 -18.96 5.19 10.80
C SER A 30 -18.18 4.04 11.46
N LYS A 31 -18.57 2.78 11.20
CA LYS A 31 -17.92 1.55 11.68
C LYS A 31 -17.09 0.84 10.60
N GLY A 32 -16.95 1.45 9.44
CA GLY A 32 -16.23 0.91 8.28
C GLY A 32 -14.72 0.88 8.44
N ALA A 33 -14.06 0.09 7.58
CA ALA A 33 -12.63 0.19 7.40
C ALA A 33 -12.26 1.51 6.71
N LEU A 34 -11.34 2.24 7.31
CA LEU A 34 -10.77 3.48 6.77
C LEU A 34 -9.65 3.12 5.81
N THR A 35 -9.64 3.75 4.64
CA THR A 35 -8.63 3.47 3.60
C THR A 35 -7.96 4.76 3.16
N TYR A 36 -6.63 4.78 3.20
CA TYR A 36 -5.80 5.89 2.77
C TYR A 36 -4.90 5.42 1.63
N TYR A 37 -5.09 5.97 0.44
CA TYR A 37 -4.24 5.69 -0.72
C TYR A 37 -3.04 6.62 -0.77
N SER A 38 -1.93 6.14 -1.32
CA SER A 38 -0.72 6.91 -1.54
C SER A 38 -0.28 6.75 -3.00
N THR A 39 -0.42 7.81 -3.79
CA THR A 39 0.07 7.86 -5.17
C THR A 39 1.40 8.63 -5.23
N ALA A 40 2.05 8.67 -6.39
CA ALA A 40 3.33 9.36 -6.56
C ALA A 40 3.20 10.88 -6.37
N GLU A 41 2.05 11.44 -6.74
CA GLU A 41 1.76 12.88 -6.65
C GLU A 41 1.36 13.31 -5.23
N GLU A 42 0.82 12.39 -4.45
CA GLU A 42 0.33 12.63 -3.07
C GLU A 42 0.79 11.51 -2.13
N PRO A 43 2.10 11.39 -1.86
CA PRO A 43 2.59 10.40 -0.92
C PRO A 43 2.09 10.73 0.49
N LYS A 44 1.40 9.80 1.15
CA LYS A 44 0.80 10.04 2.48
C LYS A 44 1.55 9.35 3.61
N THR A 45 1.46 9.93 4.79
CA THR A 45 1.84 9.34 6.09
C THR A 45 0.64 9.46 7.01
N VAL A 46 0.24 8.37 7.64
CA VAL A 46 -0.88 8.34 8.59
C VAL A 46 -0.32 8.17 9.99
N MET A 47 -0.80 8.99 10.92
CA MET A 47 -0.45 8.93 12.33
C MET A 47 -1.71 8.79 13.18
N LEU A 48 -1.60 8.03 14.28
CA LEU A 48 -2.63 7.93 15.30
C LEU A 48 -2.10 8.55 16.59
N LEU A 49 -2.79 9.57 17.08
CA LEU A 49 -2.46 10.29 18.29
C LEU A 49 -3.43 9.90 19.42
N ASP A 50 -2.90 9.66 20.62
CA ASP A 50 -3.69 9.64 21.84
C ASP A 50 -3.91 11.08 22.33
N MET A 51 -5.17 11.50 22.39
CA MET A 51 -5.57 12.86 22.76
C MET A 51 -5.43 13.15 24.26
N ARG A 52 -5.28 12.11 25.09
CA ARG A 52 -5.16 12.26 26.55
C ARG A 52 -3.78 12.76 26.96
N ASN A 53 -2.74 12.26 26.28
CA ASN A 53 -1.34 12.59 26.56
C ASN A 53 -0.62 13.28 25.38
N GLY A 54 -1.22 13.32 24.19
CA GLY A 54 -0.62 13.88 22.98
C GLY A 54 0.46 12.99 22.36
N GLU A 55 0.51 11.72 22.72
CA GLU A 55 1.50 10.77 22.24
C GLU A 55 1.10 10.17 20.89
N ASN A 56 2.08 10.01 20.00
CA ASN A 56 1.91 9.28 18.76
C ASN A 56 2.06 7.78 19.01
N ILE A 57 0.97 7.04 18.87
CA ILE A 57 0.93 5.59 19.15
C ILE A 57 1.11 4.75 17.89
N PHE A 58 0.90 5.32 16.71
CA PHE A 58 1.08 4.61 15.44
C PHE A 58 1.48 5.59 14.34
N GLU A 59 2.54 5.28 13.60
CA GLU A 59 2.94 6.02 12.40
C GLU A 59 3.19 5.06 11.26
N MET A 60 2.58 5.34 10.11
CA MET A 60 2.77 4.56 8.90
C MET A 60 3.02 5.45 7.69
N LYS A 61 4.20 5.30 7.11
CA LYS A 61 4.55 5.86 5.81
C LYS A 61 4.06 4.91 4.73
N ILE A 62 2.96 5.27 4.08
CA ILE A 62 2.34 4.42 3.06
C ILE A 62 3.26 4.41 1.83
N PRO A 63 3.69 3.25 1.32
CA PRO A 63 4.47 3.20 0.09
C PRO A 63 3.67 3.75 -1.10
N VAL A 64 4.37 4.35 -2.07
CA VAL A 64 3.74 4.83 -3.31
C VAL A 64 3.15 3.64 -4.09
N GLY A 65 1.94 3.81 -4.62
CA GLY A 65 1.21 2.75 -5.33
C GLY A 65 0.51 1.74 -4.40
N ARG A 66 0.45 2.03 -3.10
CA ARG A 66 -0.21 1.20 -2.09
C ARG A 66 -1.29 2.00 -1.35
N GLN A 67 -2.12 1.29 -0.60
CA GLN A 67 -3.08 1.86 0.32
C GLN A 67 -2.92 1.26 1.71
N LEU A 68 -3.07 2.07 2.75
CA LEU A 68 -3.24 1.60 4.12
C LEU A 68 -4.72 1.42 4.39
N VAL A 69 -5.08 0.25 4.90
CA VAL A 69 -6.43 0.00 5.41
C VAL A 69 -6.34 -0.24 6.90
N MET A 70 -7.21 0.42 7.66
CA MET A 70 -7.31 0.26 9.10
C MET A 70 -8.76 0.14 9.55
N GLN A 71 -9.01 -0.72 10.52
CA GLN A 71 -10.32 -0.92 11.11
C GLN A 71 -10.20 -1.00 12.63
N PHE A 72 -11.13 -0.36 13.32
CA PHE A 72 -11.21 -0.35 14.77
C PHE A 72 -12.34 -1.26 15.25
N TYR A 73 -12.04 -2.06 16.26
CA TYR A 73 -12.98 -2.93 16.96
C TYR A 73 -13.09 -2.46 18.40
N ALA A 74 -14.28 -2.01 18.79
CA ALA A 74 -14.53 -1.57 20.16
C ALA A 74 -14.47 -2.74 21.14
N ASP A 75 -13.95 -2.49 22.34
CA ASP A 75 -13.92 -3.44 23.47
C ASP A 75 -13.22 -4.77 23.15
N GLN A 76 -12.23 -4.73 22.24
CA GLN A 76 -11.40 -5.89 21.87
C GLN A 76 -9.92 -5.69 22.22
N GLY A 77 -9.61 -4.62 22.93
CA GLY A 77 -8.28 -4.34 23.45
C GLY A 77 -7.91 -5.18 24.67
N ASP A 78 -6.75 -4.89 25.24
CA ASP A 78 -6.15 -5.60 26.35
C ASP A 78 -6.37 -4.91 27.71
N ASP A 79 -6.58 -3.59 27.71
CA ASP A 79 -6.80 -2.79 28.91
C ASP A 79 -8.11 -1.99 28.78
N GLU A 80 -9.09 -2.28 29.64
CA GLU A 80 -10.41 -1.63 29.61
C GLU A 80 -10.38 -0.11 29.85
N VAL A 81 -9.31 0.42 30.44
CA VAL A 81 -9.20 1.82 30.84
C VAL A 81 -8.32 2.59 29.86
N TYR A 82 -7.15 2.05 29.51
CA TYR A 82 -6.16 2.77 28.73
C TYR A 82 -6.25 2.45 27.23
N THR A 83 -6.42 1.19 26.86
CA THR A 83 -6.43 0.73 25.45
C THR A 83 -7.57 -0.26 25.19
N PRO A 84 -8.84 0.17 25.34
CA PRO A 84 -9.98 -0.74 25.27
C PRO A 84 -10.31 -1.22 23.86
N ASP A 85 -9.84 -0.53 22.82
CA ASP A 85 -10.15 -0.84 21.43
C ASP A 85 -8.99 -1.59 20.76
N LEU A 86 -9.30 -2.41 19.74
CA LEU A 86 -8.31 -3.06 18.89
C LEU A 86 -8.30 -2.41 17.51
N MET A 87 -7.15 -1.95 17.06
CA MET A 87 -6.91 -1.54 15.68
C MET A 87 -6.30 -2.70 14.91
N LYS A 88 -6.93 -3.08 13.78
CA LYS A 88 -6.30 -3.93 12.78
C LYS A 88 -5.95 -3.11 11.55
N TYR A 89 -4.82 -3.41 10.92
CA TYR A 89 -4.38 -2.67 9.75
C TYR A 89 -3.56 -3.53 8.80
N GLU A 90 -3.44 -3.09 7.54
CA GLU A 90 -2.61 -3.74 6.53
C GLU A 90 -2.27 -2.76 5.39
N ILE A 91 -1.12 -2.99 4.74
CA ILE A 91 -0.77 -2.29 3.50
C ILE A 91 -1.16 -3.18 2.33
N MET A 92 -2.01 -2.65 1.45
CA MET A 92 -2.52 -3.38 0.29
C MET A 92 -2.15 -2.70 -1.01
N ASP A 93 -2.25 -3.46 -2.11
CA ASP A 93 -2.23 -2.88 -3.44
C ASP A 93 -3.34 -1.85 -3.62
N LEU A 94 -3.04 -0.81 -4.40
CA LEU A 94 -4.00 0.26 -4.67
C LEU A 94 -5.25 -0.29 -5.38
N GLY A 95 -6.43 0.03 -4.86
CA GLY A 95 -7.71 -0.41 -5.42
C GLY A 95 -8.19 -1.78 -4.92
N THR A 96 -7.44 -2.43 -4.03
CA THR A 96 -7.88 -3.66 -3.37
C THR A 96 -9.12 -3.40 -2.52
N SER A 97 -10.20 -4.14 -2.82
CA SER A 97 -11.51 -3.96 -2.20
C SER A 97 -11.85 -5.01 -1.13
N TYR A 98 -11.01 -6.02 -0.97
CA TYR A 98 -11.16 -7.08 0.01
C TYR A 98 -9.79 -7.63 0.42
N GLY A 99 -9.68 -8.08 1.66
CA GLY A 99 -8.46 -8.70 2.18
C GLY A 99 -8.57 -8.96 3.69
N SER A 100 -7.56 -9.60 4.27
CA SER A 100 -7.40 -9.72 5.72
C SER A 100 -6.49 -8.63 6.26
N LEU A 101 -6.80 -8.16 7.47
CA LEU A 101 -5.94 -7.24 8.22
C LEU A 101 -5.17 -8.05 9.24
N ASP A 102 -3.92 -8.40 8.91
CA ASP A 102 -3.13 -9.36 9.67
C ASP A 102 -2.38 -8.68 10.83
N ASN A 103 -2.07 -7.39 10.68
CA ASN A 103 -1.46 -6.62 11.76
C ASN A 103 -2.54 -6.09 12.72
N SER A 104 -2.23 -6.09 14.01
CA SER A 104 -3.12 -5.57 15.05
C SER A 104 -2.37 -4.95 16.22
N MET A 105 -2.99 -3.99 16.88
CA MET A 105 -2.50 -3.37 18.11
C MET A 105 -3.66 -2.79 18.92
N THR A 106 -3.51 -2.70 20.24
CA THR A 106 -4.50 -2.09 21.11
C THR A 106 -4.33 -0.57 21.10
N VAL A 107 -5.45 0.15 21.17
CA VAL A 107 -5.51 1.61 21.01
C VAL A 107 -6.51 2.21 21.99
N PRO A 108 -6.39 3.51 22.32
CA PRO A 108 -7.41 4.22 23.09
C PRO A 108 -8.77 4.16 22.42
N ASP A 109 -9.83 4.42 23.19
CA ASP A 109 -11.19 4.47 22.69
C ASP A 109 -11.38 5.50 21.56
N ALA A 110 -12.49 5.39 20.83
CA ALA A 110 -12.77 6.23 19.66
C ALA A 110 -12.77 7.74 19.93
N TYR A 111 -13.06 8.16 21.16
CA TYR A 111 -13.13 9.58 21.52
C TYR A 111 -11.79 10.12 22.03
N SER A 112 -10.88 9.26 22.44
CA SER A 112 -9.55 9.63 22.93
C SER A 112 -8.45 9.47 21.87
N ARG A 113 -8.81 9.23 20.61
CA ARG A 113 -7.84 9.09 19.50
C ARG A 113 -8.11 10.05 18.36
N ARG A 114 -7.05 10.51 17.69
CA ARG A 114 -7.14 11.34 16.47
C ARG A 114 -6.26 10.76 15.37
N ILE A 115 -6.80 10.68 14.16
CA ILE A 115 -6.05 10.25 12.97
C ILE A 115 -5.59 11.50 12.23
N ASP A 116 -4.28 11.68 12.15
CA ASP A 116 -3.66 12.77 11.41
C ASP A 116 -3.05 12.22 10.11
N VAL A 117 -3.33 12.88 8.99
CA VAL A 117 -2.84 12.46 7.67
C VAL A 117 -1.99 13.56 7.07
N PHE A 118 -0.72 13.25 6.86
CA PHE A 118 0.27 14.18 6.33
C PHE A 118 0.59 13.83 4.88
N MET A 119 0.55 14.83 4.01
CA MET A 119 1.08 14.71 2.66
C MET A 119 2.57 15.02 2.69
N ARG A 120 3.39 14.06 2.25
CA ARG A 120 4.83 14.23 2.08
C ARG A 120 5.10 15.01 0.79
N PRO A 121 6.26 15.68 0.69
CA PRO A 121 6.71 16.20 -0.60
C PRO A 121 6.82 15.04 -1.60
N GLY A 122 6.09 15.14 -2.70
CA GLY A 122 6.17 14.23 -3.83
C GLY A 122 7.50 14.34 -4.57
N GLU A 123 7.68 13.49 -5.58
CA GLU A 123 8.78 13.66 -6.53
C GLU A 123 8.65 15.04 -7.18
N ARG A 124 9.72 15.84 -7.09
CA ARG A 124 9.77 17.13 -7.79
C ARG A 124 9.82 16.84 -9.28
N TYR A 125 8.98 17.52 -10.05
CA TYR A 125 9.16 17.54 -11.49
C TYR A 125 10.53 18.14 -11.81
N GLU A 126 11.44 17.30 -12.26
CA GLU A 126 12.68 17.75 -12.88
C GLU A 126 12.39 17.94 -14.37
N PRO A 127 12.51 19.17 -14.91
CA PRO A 127 12.37 19.37 -16.34
C PRO A 127 13.39 18.48 -17.06
N ALA A 128 13.02 17.96 -18.22
CA ALA A 128 13.98 17.25 -19.06
C ALA A 128 15.20 18.16 -19.28
N GLU A 129 16.41 17.62 -19.11
CA GLU A 129 17.61 18.43 -19.33
C GLU A 129 17.54 19.04 -20.73
N PRO A 130 17.76 20.37 -20.90
CA PRO A 130 17.64 21.03 -22.20
C PRO A 130 18.56 20.42 -23.26
N ASN A 131 19.69 19.85 -22.81
CA ASN A 131 20.71 19.22 -23.63
C ASN A 131 20.54 17.70 -23.72
N ARG A 132 19.50 17.12 -23.10
CA ARG A 132 19.18 15.71 -23.35
C ARG A 132 18.78 15.63 -24.82
N PRO A 133 19.50 14.86 -25.66
CA PRO A 133 19.05 14.65 -27.03
C PRO A 133 17.63 14.08 -26.92
N LEU A 134 16.66 14.80 -27.47
CA LEU A 134 15.35 14.21 -27.72
C LEU A 134 15.65 12.94 -28.51
N ARG A 135 15.02 11.82 -28.17
CA ARG A 135 15.11 10.63 -29.02
C ARG A 135 14.37 10.96 -30.31
N THR A 136 15.05 11.63 -31.22
CA THR A 136 14.50 11.92 -32.53
C THR A 136 14.68 10.64 -33.33
N ASP A 137 13.64 10.25 -34.08
CA ASP A 137 13.79 9.18 -35.06
C ASP A 137 14.49 9.73 -36.34
N GLU A 138 15.13 10.91 -36.27
CA GLU A 138 15.85 11.51 -37.39
C GLU A 138 17.06 10.67 -37.76
N LEU A 139 17.36 10.61 -39.06
CA LEU A 139 18.41 9.76 -39.60
C LEU A 139 19.80 10.09 -39.02
N ALA A 140 20.02 11.35 -38.60
CA ALA A 140 21.29 11.85 -38.07
C ALA A 140 21.59 11.40 -36.64
N ASP A 141 20.56 11.07 -35.84
CA ASP A 141 20.68 10.62 -34.45
C ASP A 141 20.75 9.09 -34.32
N ARG A 142 20.72 8.39 -35.47
CA ARG A 142 20.79 6.92 -35.51
C ARG A 142 22.27 6.49 -35.41
N PRO A 143 22.61 5.48 -34.60
CA PRO A 143 23.99 5.02 -34.48
C PRO A 143 24.53 4.54 -35.84
N GLU A 144 25.85 4.60 -36.05
CA GLU A 144 26.54 4.28 -37.31
C GLU A 144 26.26 2.85 -37.88
N GLY A 145 25.61 1.97 -37.11
CA GLY A 145 25.18 0.62 -37.53
C GLY A 145 23.67 0.43 -37.72
N TRP A 146 22.87 1.49 -37.64
CA TRP A 146 21.41 1.38 -37.74
C TRP A 146 20.95 1.14 -39.18
N THR A 147 20.08 0.14 -39.39
CA THR A 147 19.43 -0.11 -40.68
C THR A 147 17.91 -0.21 -40.50
N PRO A 148 17.10 0.18 -41.49
CA PRO A 148 15.63 0.06 -41.42
C PRO A 148 15.12 -1.38 -41.28
N ALA A 149 15.95 -2.37 -41.61
CA ALA A 149 15.62 -3.79 -41.52
C ALA A 149 15.97 -4.41 -40.15
N GLY A 150 16.54 -3.63 -39.22
CA GLY A 150 17.24 -4.14 -38.04
C GLY A 150 18.68 -4.51 -38.42
N GLY A 151 19.66 -3.92 -37.73
CA GLY A 151 21.09 -4.06 -38.04
C GLY A 151 21.58 -5.51 -38.07
N LYS A 152 22.69 -5.77 -38.76
CA LYS A 152 23.36 -7.08 -38.72
C LYS A 152 23.88 -7.35 -37.30
N ASP A 153 23.89 -8.63 -36.90
CA ASP A 153 24.27 -9.12 -35.56
C ASP A 153 25.73 -8.79 -35.13
N ASP A 154 26.53 -8.12 -35.97
CA ASP A 154 27.96 -7.90 -35.80
C ASP A 154 28.37 -6.45 -35.45
N TYR A 155 27.42 -5.53 -35.21
CA TYR A 155 27.79 -4.17 -34.79
C TYR A 155 28.23 -4.10 -33.32
N ARG A 156 29.51 -3.79 -33.08
CA ARG A 156 30.07 -3.43 -31.77
C ARG A 156 30.88 -2.13 -31.84
N PRO A 157 30.40 -1.03 -31.25
CA PRO A 157 31.27 0.02 -30.74
C PRO A 157 31.55 -0.31 -29.27
N ASP A 158 32.77 -0.77 -28.98
CA ASP A 158 33.18 -1.25 -27.66
C ASP A 158 32.84 -0.23 -26.54
N PRO A 159 32.00 -0.58 -25.54
CA PRO A 159 31.54 0.39 -24.55
C PRO A 159 32.48 0.58 -23.35
N VAL A 160 33.68 -0.02 -23.31
CA VAL A 160 34.49 -0.10 -22.07
C VAL A 160 35.92 0.45 -22.16
N THR A 161 36.39 1.00 -23.28
CA THR A 161 37.83 1.37 -23.41
C THR A 161 38.23 2.82 -23.08
N THR A 162 37.38 3.63 -22.43
CA THR A 162 37.67 5.08 -22.25
C THR A 162 37.96 5.56 -20.82
N TYR A 163 38.24 4.69 -19.84
CA TYR A 163 38.60 5.11 -18.48
C TYR A 163 39.85 4.42 -17.90
N ASP A 164 40.91 4.28 -18.70
CA ASP A 164 42.26 3.98 -18.19
C ASP A 164 43.26 4.93 -18.87
N ASP A 165 43.38 6.15 -18.35
CA ASP A 165 44.55 7.02 -18.43
C ASP A 165 44.84 7.58 -17.03
#